data_AF-A0A4S4CBZ8-F1
#
_entry.id   AF-A0A4S4CBZ8-F1
#
_cell.length_a   1.000
_cell.length_b   1.000
_cell.length_c   1.000
_cell.angle_alpha   90.00
_cell.angle_beta   90.00
_cell.angle_gamma   90.00
#
_symmetry.space_group_name_H-M   'P 1'
#
loop_
_entity.id
_entity.type
_entity.pdbx_description
1 polymer ?
#
loop_
_entity_poly.entity_id
_entity_poly.type
_entity_poly.pdbx_seq_one_letter_code
_entity_poly.pdbx_strand_id
1 'polypeptide(L)'
;MPRLMPLLLTLTLAPATLAAAAPAPADVHLGGAAFAGLAADSYRRANLDGTFTTWLNEAYTRTGKPLGDGKTLTAALEARRAELHAASGAQRDKLALETATWAHAFVKASIPRFSLERGYEFASIPKYGERQCLLQSTIIAALLQRAGLDAGLVMVWKSLSGQESNLGHVTSVLRLSTGDVQIDASEPTPTATHQGLLAWVDGGWRFVTPTFDGDVMTAYVRTDGKGSVPAAKLGFLSLAYVKSQYDYYRAERTVGGVLGTGSGHSSPDGLKTSEALLRLSLKEEPGNPLAASVLGTVLRKEGRDDEARTQYRSAAALYSAAGHMPAGMAANLSWANGTGHRPLPALLATLLAHR
;
A
#
# COMPACT_ATOMS: atom_id res chain seq x y z
N MET A 1 4.94 -51.72 -54.47
CA MET A 1 5.48 -50.37 -54.18
C MET A 1 4.56 -49.67 -53.18
N PRO A 2 4.86 -49.65 -51.87
CA PRO A 2 4.06 -48.88 -50.91
C PRO A 2 4.60 -47.45 -50.81
N ARG A 3 3.68 -46.48 -50.91
CA ARG A 3 3.95 -45.04 -50.78
C ARG A 3 4.21 -44.68 -49.31
N LEU A 4 5.37 -44.06 -49.05
CA LEU A 4 5.70 -43.40 -47.79
C LEU A 4 4.87 -42.11 -47.65
N MET A 5 4.04 -42.03 -46.60
CA MET A 5 3.44 -40.76 -46.15
C MET A 5 4.45 -40.02 -45.26
N PRO A 6 4.67 -38.71 -45.45
CA PRO A 6 5.49 -37.92 -44.55
C PRO A 6 4.65 -37.51 -43.33
N LEU A 7 5.15 -37.85 -42.14
CA LEU A 7 4.63 -37.38 -40.86
C LEU A 7 5.06 -35.92 -40.66
N LEU A 8 4.14 -34.97 -40.82
CA LEU A 8 4.39 -33.57 -40.45
C LEU A 8 4.37 -33.46 -38.92
N LEU A 9 5.55 -33.26 -38.32
CA LEU A 9 5.69 -32.91 -36.91
C LEU A 9 5.41 -31.40 -36.76
N THR A 10 4.20 -31.03 -36.34
CA THR A 10 3.89 -29.66 -35.92
C THR A 10 4.44 -29.43 -34.52
N LEU A 11 5.62 -28.81 -34.41
CA LEU A 11 6.12 -28.26 -33.15
C LEU A 11 5.23 -27.06 -32.77
N THR A 12 4.32 -27.25 -31.82
CA THR A 12 3.64 -26.15 -31.13
C THR A 12 4.62 -25.55 -30.12
N LEU A 13 5.33 -24.50 -30.50
CA LEU A 13 6.03 -23.62 -29.56
C LEU A 13 4.99 -22.93 -28.68
N ALA A 14 4.84 -23.39 -27.43
CA ALA A 14 4.10 -22.64 -26.43
C ALA A 14 4.78 -21.27 -26.25
N PRO A 15 4.04 -20.15 -26.23
CA PRO A 15 4.63 -18.84 -26.00
C PRO A 15 5.26 -18.84 -24.61
N ALA A 16 6.58 -18.66 -24.54
CA ALA A 16 7.26 -18.37 -23.30
C ALA A 16 6.64 -17.09 -22.72
N THR A 17 5.92 -17.22 -21.60
CA THR A 17 5.45 -16.08 -20.84
C THR A 17 6.68 -15.35 -20.32
N LEU A 18 7.10 -14.30 -21.03
CA LEU A 18 8.09 -13.35 -20.52
C LEU A 18 7.57 -12.82 -19.19
N ALA A 19 8.31 -13.09 -18.11
CA ALA A 19 8.01 -12.51 -16.81
C ALA A 19 7.99 -10.98 -16.97
N ALA A 20 6.93 -10.33 -16.51
CA ALA A 20 6.83 -8.89 -16.55
C ALA A 20 8.02 -8.27 -15.81
N ALA A 21 8.68 -7.29 -16.43
CA ALA A 21 9.77 -6.56 -15.79
C ALA A 21 9.25 -5.94 -14.48
N ALA A 22 10.10 -5.93 -13.45
CA ALA A 22 9.75 -5.30 -12.19
C ALA A 22 9.40 -3.82 -12.43
N PRO A 23 8.27 -3.33 -11.92
CA PRO A 23 7.99 -1.91 -12.00
C PRO A 23 9.06 -1.16 -11.23
N ALA A 24 9.48 -0.01 -11.75
CA ALA A 24 10.41 0.84 -11.03
C ALA A 24 9.80 1.23 -9.67
N PRO A 25 10.56 1.12 -8.57
CA PRO A 25 10.13 1.64 -7.27
C PRO A 25 9.69 3.10 -7.37
N ALA A 26 8.72 3.49 -6.56
CA ALA A 26 8.26 4.88 -6.51
C ALA A 26 9.41 5.81 -6.08
N ASP A 27 9.84 6.69 -6.99
CA ASP A 27 10.75 7.78 -6.66
C ASP A 27 9.97 8.97 -6.08
N VAL A 28 9.77 8.95 -4.77
CA VAL A 28 9.01 9.94 -4.00
C VAL A 28 9.92 10.89 -3.22
N HIS A 29 11.20 11.06 -3.61
CA HIS A 29 12.11 11.93 -2.88
C HIS A 29 11.55 13.36 -2.74
N LEU A 30 11.82 13.99 -1.60
CA LEU A 30 11.37 15.36 -1.35
C LEU A 30 11.94 16.32 -2.42
N GLY A 31 11.04 17.05 -3.08
CA GLY A 31 11.37 17.93 -4.22
C GLY A 31 11.28 17.25 -5.59
N GLY A 32 11.05 15.94 -5.65
CA GLY A 32 10.82 15.19 -6.87
C GLY A 32 9.41 15.36 -7.43
N ALA A 33 9.24 15.11 -8.74
CA ALA A 33 7.98 15.31 -9.45
C ALA A 33 6.85 14.41 -8.92
N ALA A 34 7.14 13.16 -8.54
CA ALA A 34 6.12 12.25 -8.04
C ALA A 34 5.55 12.71 -6.69
N PHE A 35 6.43 13.06 -5.75
CA PHE A 35 6.04 13.60 -4.44
C PHE A 35 5.24 14.90 -4.58
N ALA A 36 5.74 15.83 -5.41
CA ALA A 36 5.04 17.07 -5.71
C ALA A 36 3.66 16.81 -6.34
N GLY A 37 3.55 15.84 -7.25
CA GLY A 37 2.29 15.46 -7.89
C GLY A 37 1.26 14.89 -6.91
N LEU A 38 1.69 14.00 -6.01
CA LEU A 38 0.81 13.44 -4.96
C LEU A 38 0.28 14.55 -4.03
N ALA A 39 1.17 15.45 -3.57
CA ALA A 39 0.79 16.58 -2.73
C ALA A 39 -0.12 17.58 -3.44
N ALA A 40 0.19 17.93 -4.70
CA ALA A 40 -0.61 18.86 -5.49
C ALA A 40 -2.02 18.31 -5.77
N ASP A 41 -2.15 17.00 -6.01
CA ASP A 41 -3.47 16.37 -6.17
C ASP A 41 -4.30 16.45 -4.90
N SER A 42 -3.67 16.18 -3.74
CA SER A 42 -4.30 16.33 -2.43
C SER A 42 -4.78 17.77 -2.18
N TYR A 43 -3.93 18.76 -2.44
CA TYR A 43 -4.23 20.18 -2.24
C TYR A 43 -5.34 20.66 -3.16
N ARG A 44 -5.31 20.28 -4.44
CA ARG A 44 -6.35 20.62 -5.41
C ARG A 44 -7.73 20.12 -4.98
N ARG A 45 -7.81 18.86 -4.55
CA ARG A 45 -9.06 18.25 -4.06
C ARG A 45 -9.57 18.92 -2.79
N ALA A 46 -8.66 19.38 -1.94
CA ALA A 46 -8.98 20.11 -0.73
C ALA A 46 -9.23 21.62 -0.95
N ASN A 47 -9.11 22.13 -2.19
CA ASN A 47 -9.13 23.57 -2.49
C ASN A 47 -8.19 24.35 -1.57
N LEU A 48 -6.94 23.92 -1.49
CA LEU A 48 -5.89 24.52 -0.65
C LEU A 48 -4.77 25.10 -1.52
N ASP A 49 -4.36 26.33 -1.21
CA ASP A 49 -3.25 27.00 -1.86
C ASP A 49 -1.88 26.59 -1.30
N GLY A 50 -0.82 26.96 -2.01
CA GLY A 50 0.57 26.72 -1.61
C GLY A 50 1.08 25.33 -1.94
N THR A 51 2.13 24.90 -1.26
CA THR A 51 2.75 23.58 -1.48
C THR A 51 3.02 22.87 -0.16
N PHE A 52 2.93 21.54 -0.19
CA PHE A 52 3.30 20.74 0.99
C PHE A 52 4.78 20.87 1.35
N THR A 53 5.65 21.06 0.36
CA THR A 53 7.10 21.29 0.60
C THR A 53 7.33 22.57 1.40
N THR A 54 6.59 23.65 1.14
CA THR A 54 6.66 24.88 1.94
C THR A 54 6.26 24.58 3.39
N TRP A 55 5.12 23.94 3.59
CA TRP A 55 4.64 23.56 4.93
C TRP A 55 5.65 22.68 5.68
N LEU A 56 6.26 21.71 5.00
CA LEU A 56 7.20 20.78 5.63
C LEU A 56 8.51 21.47 6.05
N ASN A 57 8.99 22.44 5.26
CA ASN A 57 10.14 23.28 5.64
C ASN A 57 9.83 24.13 6.88
N GLU A 58 8.65 24.73 6.95
CA GLU A 58 8.21 25.49 8.13
C GLU A 58 8.06 24.58 9.35
N ALA A 59 7.53 23.37 9.18
CA ALA A 59 7.43 22.38 10.24
C ALA A 59 8.81 21.96 10.79
N TYR A 60 9.82 21.80 9.93
CA TYR A 60 11.19 21.54 10.35
C TYR A 60 11.73 22.65 11.26
N THR A 61 11.61 23.90 10.84
CA THR A 61 12.03 25.06 11.65
C THR A 61 11.28 25.14 12.98
N ARG A 62 9.96 24.90 12.96
CA ARG A 62 9.11 24.99 14.15
C ARG A 62 9.34 23.87 15.16
N THR A 63 9.59 22.64 14.70
CA THR A 63 9.75 21.48 15.61
C THR A 63 11.10 21.45 16.32
N GLY A 64 12.11 22.13 15.79
CA GLY A 64 13.45 22.14 16.37
C GLY A 64 14.06 20.73 16.47
N LYS A 65 13.76 19.85 15.51
CA LYS A 65 14.34 18.51 15.37
C LYS A 65 15.45 18.53 14.32
N PRO A 66 16.67 19.02 14.65
CA PRO A 66 17.73 19.17 13.67
C PRO A 66 18.20 17.81 13.13
N LEU A 67 18.57 17.79 11.86
CA LEU A 67 19.37 16.73 11.25
C LEU A 67 20.75 17.34 10.92
N GLY A 68 21.73 17.05 11.77
CA GLY A 68 23.03 17.76 11.72
C GLY A 68 22.87 19.26 11.97
N ASP A 69 23.71 20.07 11.32
CA ASP A 69 23.76 21.53 11.51
C ASP A 69 22.89 22.32 10.52
N GLY A 70 22.05 21.63 9.73
CA GLY A 70 21.24 22.25 8.70
C GLY A 70 20.11 23.13 9.27
N LYS A 71 20.14 24.43 8.94
CA LYS A 71 19.13 25.43 9.35
C LYS A 71 17.79 25.31 8.62
N THR A 72 17.78 24.68 7.45
CA THR A 72 16.56 24.38 6.68
C THR A 72 16.51 22.88 6.41
N LEU A 73 15.31 22.35 6.19
CA LEU A 73 15.13 20.92 5.92
C LEU A 73 15.94 20.47 4.70
N THR A 74 15.90 21.26 3.61
CA THR A 74 16.70 20.98 2.40
C THR A 74 18.19 20.96 2.72
N ALA A 75 18.72 21.97 3.41
CA ALA A 75 20.15 22.03 3.73
C ALA A 75 20.58 20.86 4.64
N ALA A 76 19.74 20.49 5.59
CA ALA A 76 19.98 19.36 6.49
C ALA A 76 20.05 18.02 5.74
N LEU A 77 19.10 17.78 4.82
CA LEU A 77 19.08 16.56 4.01
C LEU A 77 20.23 16.50 3.00
N GLU A 78 20.62 17.62 2.38
CA GLU A 78 21.79 17.64 1.49
C GLU A 78 23.11 17.41 2.24
N ALA A 79 23.27 17.99 3.44
CA ALA A 79 24.43 17.73 4.28
C ALA A 79 24.49 16.24 4.67
N ARG A 80 23.37 15.67 5.13
CA ARG A 80 23.29 14.23 5.44
C ARG A 80 23.55 13.35 4.20
N ARG A 81 23.09 13.77 3.02
CA ARG A 81 23.39 13.06 1.76
C ARG A 81 24.89 13.03 1.47
N ALA A 82 25.58 14.16 1.67
CA ALA A 82 27.04 14.23 1.50
C ALA A 82 27.77 13.33 2.51
N GLU A 83 27.36 13.33 3.78
CA GLU A 83 27.88 12.43 4.82
C GLU A 83 27.71 10.95 4.43
N LEU A 84 26.50 10.59 3.98
CA LEU A 84 26.18 9.23 3.55
C LEU A 84 27.02 8.82 2.34
N HIS A 85 27.21 9.70 1.36
CA HIS A 85 28.03 9.43 0.18
C HIS A 85 29.51 9.21 0.54
N ALA A 86 30.03 9.92 1.55
CA ALA A 86 31.39 9.75 2.04
C ALA A 86 31.59 8.49 2.90
N ALA A 87 30.52 7.95 3.49
CA ALA A 87 30.56 6.78 4.35
C ALA A 87 30.41 5.46 3.56
N SER A 88 30.93 4.37 4.12
CA SER A 88 30.80 3.02 3.57
C SER A 88 30.57 1.97 4.67
N GLY A 89 30.11 0.78 4.26
CA GLY A 89 29.87 -0.36 5.15
C GLY A 89 29.03 -0.01 6.39
N ALA A 90 29.44 -0.52 7.55
CA ALA A 90 28.73 -0.32 8.82
C ALA A 90 28.55 1.16 9.20
N GLN A 91 29.48 2.05 8.83
CA GLN A 91 29.35 3.48 9.13
C GLN A 91 28.23 4.11 8.29
N ARG A 92 28.09 3.72 7.02
CA ARG A 92 26.98 4.18 6.17
C ARG A 92 25.65 3.67 6.71
N ASP A 93 25.58 2.40 7.09
CA ASP A 93 24.36 1.80 7.64
C ASP A 93 23.95 2.48 8.96
N LYS A 94 24.92 2.79 9.83
CA LYS A 94 24.68 3.56 11.05
C LYS A 94 24.08 4.94 10.74
N LEU A 95 24.68 5.70 9.82
CA LEU A 95 24.17 7.01 9.42
C LEU A 95 22.77 6.90 8.80
N ALA A 96 22.50 5.86 8.01
CA ALA A 96 21.19 5.61 7.42
C ALA A 96 20.12 5.36 8.49
N LEU A 97 20.42 4.52 9.48
CA LEU A 97 19.52 4.25 10.62
C LEU A 97 19.28 5.48 11.50
N GLU A 98 20.31 6.30 11.73
CA GLU A 98 20.16 7.58 12.43
C GLU A 98 19.23 8.52 11.66
N THR A 99 19.37 8.60 10.33
CA THR A 99 18.50 9.41 9.48
C THR A 99 17.06 8.90 9.49
N ALA A 100 16.85 7.58 9.46
CA ALA A 100 15.52 6.98 9.59
C ALA A 100 14.87 7.24 10.95
N THR A 101 15.65 7.10 12.02
CA THR A 101 15.21 7.42 13.39
C THR A 101 14.83 8.89 13.52
N TRP A 102 15.63 9.79 12.94
CA TRP A 102 15.31 11.21 12.87
C TRP A 102 14.03 11.45 12.08
N ALA A 103 13.86 10.85 10.90
CA ALA A 103 12.69 11.06 10.05
C ALA A 103 11.39 10.65 10.76
N HIS A 104 11.41 9.52 11.46
CA HIS A 104 10.31 9.08 12.33
C HIS A 104 9.99 10.13 13.40
N ALA A 105 11.00 10.55 14.18
CA ALA A 105 10.83 11.51 15.26
C ALA A 105 10.34 12.87 14.76
N PHE A 106 10.85 13.34 13.63
CA PHE A 106 10.46 14.59 12.97
C PHE A 106 9.00 14.53 12.50
N VAL A 107 8.58 13.46 11.82
CA VAL A 107 7.20 13.29 11.36
C VAL A 107 6.22 13.24 12.53
N LYS A 108 6.53 12.47 13.59
CA LYS A 108 5.66 12.41 14.78
C LYS A 108 5.57 13.75 15.52
N ALA A 109 6.67 14.49 15.60
CA ALA A 109 6.68 15.82 16.21
C ALA A 109 5.92 16.86 15.37
N SER A 110 6.01 16.77 14.04
CA SER A 110 5.38 17.71 13.12
C SER A 110 3.88 17.48 12.98
N ILE A 111 3.42 16.24 13.14
CA ILE A 111 2.04 15.83 12.88
C ILE A 111 1.58 14.87 14.00
N PRO A 112 1.21 15.40 15.17
CA PRO A 112 1.02 14.56 16.36
C PRO A 112 -0.27 13.74 16.33
N ARG A 113 -1.30 14.16 15.59
CA ARG A 113 -2.62 13.50 15.63
C ARG A 113 -2.72 12.40 14.59
N PHE A 114 -3.11 11.21 15.01
CA PHE A 114 -3.43 10.11 14.11
C PHE A 114 -4.93 10.10 13.79
N SER A 115 -5.31 9.92 12.53
CA SER A 115 -6.70 9.93 12.08
C SER A 115 -6.89 8.93 10.94
N LEU A 116 -7.70 7.89 11.19
CA LEU A 116 -8.08 6.93 10.16
C LEU A 116 -9.05 7.51 9.14
N GLU A 117 -9.74 8.61 9.45
CA GLU A 117 -10.75 9.18 8.56
C GLU A 117 -10.18 10.07 7.47
N ARG A 118 -9.16 10.88 7.80
CA ARG A 118 -8.64 11.94 6.90
C ARG A 118 -7.13 11.96 6.80
N GLY A 119 -6.42 11.35 7.74
CA GLY A 119 -4.96 11.51 7.89
C GLY A 119 -4.11 10.98 6.73
N TYR A 120 -4.71 10.38 5.70
CA TYR A 120 -4.00 9.86 4.53
C TYR A 120 -3.70 10.94 3.49
N GLU A 121 -4.31 12.13 3.55
CA GLU A 121 -4.11 13.22 2.58
C GLU A 121 -3.06 14.23 3.03
N PHE A 122 -2.18 14.67 2.12
CA PHE A 122 -1.23 15.76 2.39
C PHE A 122 -1.91 17.02 2.89
N ALA A 123 -3.07 17.37 2.33
CA ALA A 123 -3.84 18.54 2.75
C ALA A 123 -4.45 18.42 4.17
N SER A 124 -4.58 17.21 4.72
CA SER A 124 -5.07 17.03 6.10
C SER A 124 -4.08 17.50 7.15
N ILE A 125 -2.80 17.51 6.81
CA ILE A 125 -1.74 17.97 7.71
C ILE A 125 -1.87 19.48 8.01
N PRO A 126 -1.81 20.40 7.03
CA PRO A 126 -1.95 21.83 7.30
C PRO A 126 -3.34 22.20 7.82
N LYS A 127 -4.40 21.48 7.42
CA LYS A 127 -5.77 21.79 7.85
C LYS A 127 -6.11 21.30 9.25
N TYR A 128 -5.67 20.09 9.61
CA TYR A 128 -6.13 19.39 10.81
C TYR A 128 -5.01 18.89 11.73
N GLY A 129 -3.76 18.93 11.26
CA GLY A 129 -2.61 18.36 11.97
C GLY A 129 -2.68 16.84 12.08
N GLU A 130 -3.33 16.19 11.11
CA GLU A 130 -3.65 14.75 11.13
C GLU A 130 -2.77 13.95 10.16
N ARG A 131 -2.35 12.77 10.59
CA ARG A 131 -1.64 11.76 9.78
C ARG A 131 -2.30 10.38 9.88
N GLN A 132 -1.97 9.54 8.91
CA GLN A 132 -2.32 8.12 8.82
C GLN A 132 -1.12 7.39 8.19
N CYS A 133 -1.13 6.07 8.23
CA CYS A 133 0.00 5.24 7.83
C CYS A 133 0.49 5.44 6.39
N LEU A 134 -0.39 5.62 5.40
CA LEU A 134 0.03 5.86 4.02
C LEU A 134 0.84 7.16 3.92
N LEU A 135 0.28 8.25 4.46
CA LEU A 135 0.86 9.58 4.31
C LEU A 135 2.19 9.70 5.05
N GLN A 136 2.23 9.25 6.31
CA GLN A 136 3.46 9.34 7.09
C GLN A 136 4.58 8.49 6.48
N SER A 137 4.27 7.28 5.98
CA SER A 137 5.26 6.40 5.36
C SER A 137 5.75 7.00 4.05
N THR A 138 4.87 7.65 3.29
CA THR A 138 5.26 8.39 2.08
C THR A 138 6.20 9.55 2.39
N ILE A 139 5.92 10.31 3.46
CA ILE A 139 6.79 11.41 3.89
C ILE A 139 8.14 10.87 4.38
N ILE A 140 8.16 9.79 5.18
CA ILE A 140 9.42 9.19 5.65
C ILE A 140 10.24 8.70 4.46
N ALA A 141 9.65 7.93 3.53
CA ALA A 141 10.33 7.50 2.31
C ALA A 141 10.87 8.68 1.51
N ALA A 142 10.10 9.77 1.37
CA ALA A 142 10.53 10.98 0.66
C ALA A 142 11.76 11.65 1.29
N LEU A 143 11.82 11.72 2.63
CA LEU A 143 12.95 12.26 3.38
C LEU A 143 14.19 11.37 3.21
N LEU A 144 14.04 10.05 3.31
CA LEU A 144 15.14 9.09 3.17
C LEU A 144 15.70 9.07 1.76
N GLN A 145 14.85 9.02 0.74
CA GLN A 145 15.27 9.09 -0.65
C GLN A 145 15.95 10.43 -0.96
N ARG A 146 15.48 11.55 -0.40
CA ARG A 146 16.15 12.85 -0.55
C ARG A 146 17.55 12.86 0.06
N ALA A 147 17.75 12.17 1.18
CA ALA A 147 19.07 11.95 1.78
C ALA A 147 19.95 10.97 0.99
N GLY A 148 19.49 10.41 -0.13
CA GLY A 148 20.25 9.47 -0.97
C GLY A 148 20.29 8.04 -0.43
N LEU A 149 19.28 7.65 0.34
CA LEU A 149 19.10 6.28 0.84
C LEU A 149 18.20 5.46 -0.10
N ASP A 150 18.46 4.16 -0.21
CA ASP A 150 17.55 3.22 -0.87
C ASP A 150 16.40 2.92 0.08
N ALA A 151 15.27 3.59 -0.12
CA ALA A 151 14.09 3.44 0.69
C ALA A 151 12.83 3.44 -0.18
N GLY A 152 11.77 2.82 0.30
CA GLY A 152 10.49 2.79 -0.41
C GLY A 152 9.34 2.39 0.48
N LEU A 153 8.23 2.00 -0.14
CA LEU A 153 6.99 1.66 0.53
C LEU A 153 6.66 0.18 0.30
N VAL A 154 5.98 -0.43 1.26
CA VAL A 154 5.37 -1.75 1.16
C VAL A 154 4.01 -1.73 1.86
N MET A 155 3.08 -2.56 1.42
CA MET A 155 1.82 -2.74 2.16
C MET A 155 2.05 -3.77 3.27
N VAL A 156 1.29 -3.65 4.36
CA VAL A 156 1.33 -4.58 5.49
C VAL A 156 0.02 -5.37 5.54
N TRP A 157 0.13 -6.70 5.54
CA TRP A 157 -1.02 -7.60 5.70
C TRP A 157 -1.04 -8.30 7.05
N LYS A 158 0.08 -8.32 7.79
CA LYS A 158 0.14 -8.86 9.15
C LYS A 158 0.95 -7.93 10.04
N SER A 159 0.31 -7.42 11.11
CA SER A 159 0.90 -6.46 12.03
C SER A 159 2.05 -7.05 12.84
N LEU A 160 2.69 -6.22 13.69
CA LEU A 160 3.72 -6.70 14.63
C LEU A 160 3.14 -7.62 15.72
N SER A 161 1.85 -7.51 16.04
CA SER A 161 1.13 -8.39 16.96
C SER A 161 0.59 -9.66 16.27
N GLY A 162 0.84 -9.82 14.97
CA GLY A 162 0.36 -10.95 14.19
C GLY A 162 -1.08 -10.82 13.70
N GLN A 163 -1.73 -9.68 13.92
CA GLN A 163 -3.08 -9.43 13.42
C GLN A 163 -3.06 -9.28 11.90
N GLU A 164 -3.89 -10.06 11.21
CA GLU A 164 -4.07 -9.93 9.78
C GLU A 164 -4.99 -8.76 9.42
N SER A 165 -4.66 -8.07 8.33
CA SER A 165 -5.44 -7.02 7.71
C SER A 165 -5.55 -7.24 6.21
N ASN A 166 -6.56 -6.64 5.60
CA ASN A 166 -6.73 -6.68 4.15
C ASN A 166 -5.87 -5.59 3.47
N LEU A 167 -4.57 -5.53 3.74
CA LEU A 167 -3.64 -4.52 3.20
C LEU A 167 -4.03 -3.07 3.54
N GLY A 168 -4.64 -2.85 4.71
CA GLY A 168 -5.09 -1.51 5.13
C GLY A 168 -4.00 -0.63 5.73
N HIS A 169 -2.75 -1.10 5.78
CA HIS A 169 -1.61 -0.43 6.40
C HIS A 169 -0.42 -0.36 5.43
N VAL A 170 0.39 0.70 5.55
CA VAL A 170 1.55 0.97 4.70
C VAL A 170 2.71 1.39 5.59
N THR A 171 3.87 0.77 5.38
CA THR A 171 5.10 1.11 6.09
C THR A 171 6.19 1.50 5.10
N SER A 172 7.13 2.34 5.54
CA SER A 172 8.33 2.63 4.78
C SER A 172 9.43 1.63 5.12
N VAL A 173 10.27 1.31 4.15
CA VAL A 173 11.38 0.37 4.32
C VAL A 173 12.67 1.04 3.88
N LEU A 174 13.69 0.97 4.72
CA LEU A 174 15.06 1.39 4.43
C LEU A 174 15.91 0.14 4.14
N ARG A 175 16.62 0.12 3.01
CA ARG A 175 17.62 -0.89 2.71
C ARG A 175 19.00 -0.50 3.24
N LEU A 176 19.58 -1.42 4.02
CA LEU A 176 20.95 -1.38 4.53
C LEU A 176 21.81 -2.42 3.80
N SER A 177 23.11 -2.43 4.05
CA SER A 177 23.98 -3.48 3.52
C SER A 177 23.71 -4.87 4.11
N THR A 178 23.16 -4.92 5.32
CA THR A 178 22.89 -6.15 6.09
C THR A 178 21.46 -6.68 5.96
N GLY A 179 20.54 -5.89 5.39
CA GLY A 179 19.13 -6.23 5.29
C GLY A 179 18.25 -4.99 5.18
N ASP A 180 16.95 -5.18 5.32
CA ASP A 180 15.96 -4.11 5.23
C ASP A 180 15.37 -3.79 6.62
N VAL A 181 14.97 -2.55 6.90
CA VAL A 181 14.38 -2.15 8.19
C VAL A 181 13.08 -1.39 7.94
N GLN A 182 12.01 -1.73 8.67
CA GLN A 182 10.73 -1.01 8.57
C GLN A 182 10.76 0.22 9.46
N ILE A 183 10.38 1.36 8.90
CA ILE A 183 10.30 2.64 9.61
C ILE A 183 8.84 3.10 9.61
N ASP A 184 8.22 3.12 10.80
CA ASP A 184 6.78 3.35 10.91
C ASP A 184 6.42 4.33 12.02
N ALA A 185 5.90 5.50 11.63
CA ALA A 185 5.45 6.51 12.59
C ALA A 185 4.12 6.17 13.29
N SER A 186 3.43 5.09 12.91
CA SER A 186 2.28 4.56 13.66
C SER A 186 2.74 3.97 14.98
N GLU A 187 3.97 3.45 15.03
CA GLU A 187 4.51 2.78 16.19
C GLU A 187 5.18 3.76 17.17
N PRO A 188 5.22 3.44 18.48
CA PRO A 188 5.93 4.24 19.47
C PRO A 188 7.41 4.42 19.12
N THR A 189 8.07 3.32 18.73
CA THR A 189 9.48 3.25 18.35
C THR A 189 9.68 3.47 16.84
N PRO A 190 10.88 3.86 16.38
CA PRO A 190 11.16 4.09 14.96
C PRO A 190 11.01 2.85 14.09
N THR A 191 11.54 1.74 14.59
CA THR A 191 11.56 0.45 13.91
C THR A 191 10.32 -0.35 14.24
N ALA A 192 9.76 -1.01 13.22
CA ALA A 192 8.63 -1.91 13.33
C ALA A 192 8.99 -3.31 12.82
N THR A 193 8.32 -4.32 13.37
CA THR A 193 8.52 -5.73 13.00
C THR A 193 7.22 -6.34 12.48
N HIS A 194 6.55 -5.65 11.55
CA HIS A 194 5.34 -6.19 10.94
C HIS A 194 5.66 -7.54 10.27
N GLN A 195 4.84 -8.54 10.60
CA GLN A 195 5.12 -9.95 10.30
C GLN A 195 4.68 -10.34 8.88
N GLY A 196 4.06 -9.44 8.13
CA GLY A 196 3.56 -9.74 6.80
C GLY A 196 3.51 -8.52 5.91
N LEU A 197 4.19 -8.59 4.77
CA LEU A 197 4.29 -7.54 3.77
C LEU A 197 3.73 -8.00 2.42
N LEU A 198 3.25 -7.07 1.60
CA LEU A 198 3.06 -7.25 0.17
C LEU A 198 4.10 -6.39 -0.56
N ALA A 199 4.90 -7.05 -1.39
CA ALA A 199 6.00 -6.44 -2.11
C ALA A 199 6.15 -7.07 -3.50
N TRP A 200 6.95 -6.45 -4.36
CA TRP A 200 7.23 -7.01 -5.68
C TRP A 200 8.32 -8.07 -5.58
N VAL A 201 8.01 -9.29 -6.01
CA VAL A 201 8.90 -10.45 -5.97
C VAL A 201 8.61 -11.34 -7.18
N ASP A 202 9.66 -11.73 -7.91
CA ASP A 202 9.60 -12.71 -9.01
C ASP A 202 8.49 -12.42 -10.03
N GLY A 203 8.43 -11.16 -10.49
CA GLY A 203 7.52 -10.74 -11.56
C GLY A 203 6.08 -10.47 -11.12
N GLY A 204 5.80 -10.31 -9.82
CA GLY A 204 4.48 -9.89 -9.36
C GLY A 204 4.43 -9.43 -7.91
N TRP A 205 3.29 -8.89 -7.49
CA TRP A 205 3.00 -8.63 -6.08
C TRP A 205 2.85 -9.95 -5.32
N ARG A 206 3.59 -10.12 -4.23
CA ARG A 206 3.58 -11.33 -3.39
C ARG A 206 3.44 -10.98 -1.92
N PHE A 207 2.62 -11.76 -1.24
CA PHE A 207 2.56 -11.80 0.21
C PHE A 207 3.80 -12.55 0.72
N VAL A 208 4.56 -11.88 1.56
CA VAL A 208 5.78 -12.40 2.17
C VAL A 208 5.77 -12.19 3.68
N THR A 209 6.51 -13.03 4.39
CA THR A 209 6.78 -12.91 5.81
C THR A 209 8.27 -12.64 6.00
N PRO A 210 8.67 -11.50 6.59
CA PRO A 210 10.08 -11.22 6.83
C PRO A 210 10.68 -12.18 7.87
N THR A 211 11.95 -12.53 7.67
CA THR A 211 12.81 -13.17 8.68
C THR A 211 13.64 -12.09 9.34
N PHE A 212 13.57 -12.00 10.66
CA PHE A 212 14.20 -10.93 11.43
C PHE A 212 15.46 -11.41 12.16
N ASP A 213 16.50 -10.58 12.16
CA ASP A 213 17.59 -10.56 13.12
C ASP A 213 17.53 -9.23 13.88
N GLY A 214 17.00 -9.26 15.11
CA GLY A 214 16.54 -8.05 15.79
C GLY A 214 15.46 -7.32 14.98
N ASP A 215 15.71 -6.05 14.65
CA ASP A 215 14.81 -5.23 13.82
C ASP A 215 15.12 -5.32 12.30
N VAL A 216 16.18 -6.05 11.92
CA VAL A 216 16.63 -6.14 10.53
C VAL A 216 15.97 -7.34 9.85
N MET A 217 15.27 -7.08 8.74
CA MET A 217 14.73 -8.08 7.84
C MET A 217 15.85 -8.60 6.93
N THR A 218 16.30 -9.83 7.14
CA THR A 218 17.43 -10.44 6.40
C THR A 218 16.95 -11.23 5.18
N ALA A 219 15.71 -11.72 5.21
CA ALA A 219 15.08 -12.45 4.12
C ALA A 219 13.55 -12.36 4.18
N TYR A 220 12.88 -12.85 3.14
CA TYR A 220 11.43 -12.83 2.99
C TYR A 220 10.91 -14.19 2.54
N VAL A 221 10.16 -14.88 3.38
CA VAL A 221 9.53 -16.17 3.05
C VAL A 221 8.24 -15.91 2.27
N ARG A 222 8.11 -16.52 1.09
CA ARG A 222 6.89 -16.40 0.28
C ARG A 222 5.77 -17.24 0.87
N THR A 223 4.59 -16.64 0.98
CA THR A 223 3.40 -17.33 1.52
C THR A 223 2.82 -18.39 0.57
N ASP A 224 3.15 -18.33 -0.72
CA ASP A 224 2.77 -19.34 -1.71
C ASP A 224 3.66 -20.60 -1.71
N GLY A 225 4.56 -20.74 -0.74
CA GLY A 225 5.42 -21.90 -0.57
C GLY A 225 6.59 -21.98 -1.55
N LYS A 226 6.82 -20.95 -2.39
CA LYS A 226 7.91 -20.94 -3.39
C LYS A 226 9.25 -20.45 -2.83
N GLY A 227 9.51 -20.73 -1.56
CA GLY A 227 10.81 -20.48 -0.91
C GLY A 227 10.98 -19.07 -0.33
N SER A 228 12.25 -18.71 -0.11
CA SER A 228 12.67 -17.44 0.51
C SER A 228 13.42 -16.57 -0.48
N VAL A 229 13.32 -15.25 -0.30
CA VAL A 229 13.90 -14.21 -1.14
C VAL A 229 14.82 -13.36 -0.29
N PRO A 230 16.08 -13.12 -0.69
CA PRO A 230 16.99 -12.27 0.07
C PRO A 230 16.52 -10.81 0.07
N ALA A 231 16.85 -10.05 1.12
CA ALA A 231 16.37 -8.68 1.29
C ALA A 231 16.63 -7.77 0.07
N ALA A 232 17.82 -7.87 -0.53
CA ALA A 232 18.21 -7.11 -1.73
C ALA A 232 17.36 -7.39 -2.99
N LYS A 233 16.47 -8.39 -2.96
CA LYS A 233 15.56 -8.73 -4.08
C LYS A 233 14.12 -8.31 -3.82
N LEU A 234 13.82 -7.71 -2.66
CA LEU A 234 12.51 -7.15 -2.39
C LEU A 234 12.31 -5.87 -3.21
N GLY A 235 11.28 -5.83 -4.06
CA GLY A 235 10.86 -4.63 -4.75
C GLY A 235 9.83 -3.83 -3.96
N PHE A 236 10.00 -2.51 -3.91
CA PHE A 236 9.05 -1.60 -3.27
C PHE A 236 7.87 -1.29 -4.18
N LEU A 237 6.83 -0.66 -3.61
CA LEU A 237 5.67 -0.19 -4.37
C LEU A 237 6.09 0.75 -5.49
N SER A 238 5.47 0.60 -6.66
CA SER A 238 5.61 1.50 -7.79
C SER A 238 4.83 2.80 -7.55
N LEU A 239 5.13 3.86 -8.29
CA LEU A 239 4.35 5.09 -8.20
C LEU A 239 2.87 4.88 -8.53
N ALA A 240 2.58 4.00 -9.49
CA ALA A 240 1.21 3.63 -9.87
C ALA A 240 0.47 2.96 -8.71
N TYR A 241 1.13 2.02 -8.02
CA TYR A 241 0.55 1.38 -6.84
C TYR A 241 0.29 2.40 -5.72
N VAL A 242 1.26 3.29 -5.44
CA VAL A 242 1.11 4.35 -4.42
C VAL A 242 -0.08 5.26 -4.74
N LYS A 243 -0.21 5.75 -5.98
CA LYS A 243 -1.37 6.52 -6.42
C LYS A 243 -2.68 5.76 -6.24
N SER A 244 -2.70 4.49 -6.63
CA SER A 244 -3.88 3.65 -6.45
C SER A 244 -4.30 3.56 -4.98
N GLN A 245 -3.35 3.56 -4.04
CA GLN A 245 -3.65 3.52 -2.61
C GLN A 245 -4.22 4.84 -2.10
N TYR A 246 -3.75 5.99 -2.58
CA TYR A 246 -4.41 7.27 -2.29
C TYR A 246 -5.87 7.26 -2.77
N ASP A 247 -6.13 6.82 -3.99
CA ASP A 247 -7.50 6.74 -4.52
C ASP A 247 -8.37 5.70 -3.78
N TYR A 248 -7.76 4.59 -3.34
CA TYR A 248 -8.40 3.63 -2.46
C TYR A 248 -8.86 4.26 -1.14
N TYR A 249 -7.98 4.96 -0.42
CA TYR A 249 -8.35 5.58 0.86
C TYR A 249 -9.39 6.69 0.68
N ARG A 250 -9.33 7.45 -0.42
CA ARG A 250 -10.40 8.40 -0.77
C ARG A 250 -11.74 7.71 -0.91
N ALA A 251 -11.76 6.57 -1.59
CA ALA A 251 -12.98 5.78 -1.76
C ALA A 251 -13.50 5.22 -0.43
N GLU A 252 -12.60 4.61 0.35
CA GLU A 252 -12.91 4.00 1.64
C GLU A 252 -13.50 5.03 2.62
N ARG A 253 -12.94 6.25 2.62
CA ARG A 253 -13.28 7.35 3.54
C ARG A 253 -14.23 8.38 2.95
N THR A 254 -14.83 8.09 1.81
CA THR A 254 -15.89 8.92 1.23
C THR A 254 -17.04 9.06 2.22
N VAL A 255 -17.54 10.28 2.42
CA VAL A 255 -18.71 10.53 3.28
C VAL A 255 -19.92 9.80 2.72
N GLY A 256 -20.57 8.96 3.54
CA GLY A 256 -21.65 8.08 3.08
C GLY A 256 -21.20 6.97 2.14
N GLY A 257 -19.90 6.73 2.03
CA GLY A 257 -19.33 5.70 1.14
C GLY A 257 -19.46 4.28 1.68
N VAL A 258 -18.53 3.42 1.27
CA VAL A 258 -18.54 1.98 1.61
C VAL A 258 -18.57 1.72 3.12
N LEU A 259 -17.89 2.54 3.92
CA LEU A 259 -17.86 2.46 5.38
C LEU A 259 -18.91 3.34 6.08
N GLY A 260 -19.65 4.17 5.34
CA GLY A 260 -20.56 5.17 5.94
C GLY A 260 -19.84 6.26 6.73
N THR A 261 -18.58 6.56 6.40
CA THR A 261 -17.78 7.61 7.08
C THR A 261 -18.55 8.93 7.17
N GLY A 262 -18.43 9.63 8.30
CA GLY A 262 -19.07 10.92 8.57
C GLY A 262 -20.61 10.90 8.71
N SER A 263 -21.28 9.81 8.34
CA SER A 263 -22.76 9.71 8.32
C SER A 263 -23.31 8.51 9.09
N GLY A 264 -22.46 7.53 9.44
CA GLY A 264 -22.84 6.31 10.13
C GLY A 264 -23.52 5.27 9.25
N HIS A 265 -23.80 5.58 7.98
CA HIS A 265 -24.46 4.69 7.03
C HIS A 265 -24.02 5.01 5.59
N SER A 266 -24.12 4.04 4.69
CA SER A 266 -23.88 4.28 3.26
C SER A 266 -25.05 5.06 2.65
N SER A 267 -24.77 5.97 1.73
CA SER A 267 -25.75 6.71 0.92
C SER A 267 -25.53 6.43 -0.57
N PRO A 268 -26.54 6.58 -1.45
CA PRO A 268 -26.37 6.37 -2.89
C PRO A 268 -25.25 7.23 -3.51
N ASP A 269 -25.15 8.51 -3.15
CA ASP A 269 -24.14 9.42 -3.70
C ASP A 269 -22.74 9.11 -3.17
N GLY A 270 -22.63 8.71 -1.89
CA GLY A 270 -21.37 8.29 -1.30
C GLY A 270 -20.87 6.99 -1.92
N LEU A 271 -21.74 6.01 -2.18
CA LEU A 271 -21.38 4.77 -2.86
C LEU A 271 -20.92 5.00 -4.30
N LYS A 272 -21.61 5.84 -5.08
CA LYS A 272 -21.18 6.22 -6.43
C LYS A 272 -19.80 6.88 -6.43
N THR A 273 -19.55 7.74 -5.45
CA THR A 273 -18.25 8.41 -5.30
C THR A 273 -17.16 7.39 -4.92
N SER A 274 -17.42 6.48 -3.98
CA SER A 274 -16.51 5.37 -3.67
C SER A 274 -16.23 4.52 -4.92
N GLU A 275 -17.25 4.18 -5.71
CA GLU A 275 -17.08 3.39 -6.94
C GLU A 275 -16.14 4.09 -7.93
N ALA A 276 -16.38 5.37 -8.22
CA ALA A 276 -15.57 6.13 -9.17
C ALA A 276 -14.09 6.17 -8.76
N LEU A 277 -13.82 6.36 -7.47
CA LEU A 277 -12.47 6.39 -6.91
C LEU A 277 -11.80 5.01 -6.92
N LEU A 278 -12.53 3.93 -6.63
CA LEU A 278 -11.99 2.57 -6.73
C LEU A 278 -11.69 2.17 -8.18
N ARG A 279 -12.50 2.62 -9.13
CA ARG A 279 -12.22 2.44 -10.56
C ARG A 279 -10.98 3.22 -11.00
N LEU A 280 -10.76 4.43 -10.45
CA LEU A 280 -9.52 5.18 -10.68
C LEU A 280 -8.31 4.45 -10.08
N SER A 281 -8.44 3.93 -8.86
CA SER A 281 -7.40 3.12 -8.20
C SER A 281 -7.00 1.91 -9.08
N LEU A 282 -7.97 1.16 -9.58
CA LEU A 282 -7.72 0.01 -10.45
C LEU A 282 -7.23 0.38 -11.86
N LYS A 283 -7.47 1.62 -12.30
CA LYS A 283 -6.90 2.13 -13.56
C LYS A 283 -5.40 2.44 -13.39
N GLU A 284 -5.00 3.00 -12.24
CA GLU A 284 -3.59 3.23 -11.92
C GLU A 284 -2.86 1.90 -11.70
N GLU A 285 -3.44 0.99 -10.91
CA GLU A 285 -2.86 -0.31 -10.61
C GLU A 285 -3.92 -1.43 -10.69
N PRO A 286 -4.05 -2.08 -11.86
CA PRO A 286 -4.96 -3.22 -12.04
C PRO A 286 -4.65 -4.40 -11.12
N GLY A 287 -3.41 -4.50 -10.64
CA GLY A 287 -2.94 -5.53 -9.73
C GLY A 287 -3.24 -5.27 -8.25
N ASN A 288 -4.01 -4.24 -7.90
CA ASN A 288 -4.36 -3.91 -6.50
C ASN A 288 -5.54 -4.78 -6.01
N PRO A 289 -5.28 -5.85 -5.23
CA PRO A 289 -6.33 -6.79 -4.83
C PRO A 289 -7.31 -6.17 -3.81
N LEU A 290 -6.85 -5.19 -3.04
CA LEU A 290 -7.65 -4.49 -2.05
C LEU A 290 -8.72 -3.62 -2.73
N ALA A 291 -8.32 -2.81 -3.71
CA ALA A 291 -9.25 -1.96 -4.47
C ALA A 291 -10.31 -2.80 -5.20
N ALA A 292 -9.92 -3.92 -5.83
CA ALA A 292 -10.84 -4.84 -6.50
C ALA A 292 -11.85 -5.45 -5.51
N SER A 293 -11.39 -5.86 -4.33
CA SER A 293 -12.26 -6.41 -3.29
C SER A 293 -13.26 -5.36 -2.79
N VAL A 294 -12.82 -4.14 -2.51
CA VAL A 294 -13.71 -3.09 -1.98
C VAL A 294 -14.68 -2.59 -3.05
N LEU A 295 -14.28 -2.58 -4.33
CA LEU A 295 -15.20 -2.30 -5.44
C LEU A 295 -16.35 -3.31 -5.48
N GLY A 296 -16.06 -4.60 -5.30
CA GLY A 296 -17.11 -5.62 -5.17
C GLY A 296 -18.10 -5.31 -4.03
N THR A 297 -17.59 -4.85 -2.88
CA THR A 297 -18.44 -4.46 -1.74
C THR A 297 -19.29 -3.23 -2.01
N VAL A 298 -18.74 -2.22 -2.70
CA VAL A 298 -19.52 -1.04 -3.13
C VAL A 298 -20.65 -1.45 -4.07
N LEU A 299 -20.33 -2.20 -5.13
CA LEU A 299 -21.31 -2.65 -6.12
C LEU A 299 -22.43 -3.49 -5.48
N ARG A 300 -22.08 -4.35 -4.53
CA ARG A 300 -23.06 -5.11 -3.77
C ARG A 300 -23.98 -4.21 -2.94
N LYS A 301 -23.45 -3.19 -2.28
CA LYS A 301 -24.24 -2.19 -1.53
C LYS A 301 -25.16 -1.36 -2.43
N GLU A 302 -24.79 -1.20 -3.71
CA GLU A 302 -25.64 -0.58 -4.73
C GLU A 302 -26.68 -1.54 -5.33
N GLY A 303 -26.70 -2.82 -4.93
CA GLY A 303 -27.60 -3.84 -5.47
C GLY A 303 -27.17 -4.41 -6.82
N ARG A 304 -25.95 -4.14 -7.29
CA ARG A 304 -25.39 -4.60 -8.56
C ARG A 304 -24.65 -5.92 -8.38
N ASP A 305 -25.39 -6.95 -7.99
CA ASP A 305 -24.84 -8.23 -7.55
C ASP A 305 -23.97 -8.94 -8.59
N ASP A 306 -24.35 -8.93 -9.88
CA ASP A 306 -23.58 -9.62 -10.92
C ASP A 306 -22.21 -8.97 -11.16
N GLU A 307 -22.14 -7.64 -11.12
CA GLU A 307 -20.89 -6.90 -11.18
C GLU A 307 -20.05 -7.12 -9.92
N ALA A 308 -20.69 -7.14 -8.74
CA ALA A 308 -20.02 -7.44 -7.48
C ALA A 308 -19.39 -8.84 -7.49
N ARG A 309 -20.11 -9.86 -7.98
CA ARG A 309 -19.60 -11.24 -8.14
C ARG A 309 -18.37 -11.27 -9.04
N THR A 310 -18.43 -10.55 -10.16
CA THR A 310 -17.32 -10.43 -11.10
C THR A 310 -16.10 -9.83 -10.43
N GLN A 311 -16.28 -8.73 -9.68
CA GLN A 311 -15.17 -8.08 -8.98
C GLN A 311 -14.60 -8.93 -7.85
N TYR A 312 -15.42 -9.62 -7.07
CA TYR A 312 -14.92 -10.52 -6.03
C TYR A 312 -14.11 -11.69 -6.60
N ARG A 313 -14.51 -12.24 -7.75
CA ARG A 313 -13.71 -13.28 -8.44
C ARG A 313 -12.39 -12.72 -8.95
N SER A 314 -12.39 -11.50 -9.50
CA SER A 314 -11.17 -10.80 -9.91
C SER A 314 -10.22 -10.57 -8.72
N ALA A 315 -10.72 -10.02 -7.61
CA ALA A 315 -9.93 -9.81 -6.40
C ALA A 315 -9.36 -11.13 -5.85
N ALA A 316 -10.18 -12.18 -5.79
CA ALA A 316 -9.72 -13.51 -5.35
C ALA A 316 -8.60 -14.06 -6.24
N ALA A 317 -8.67 -13.87 -7.55
CA ALA A 317 -7.60 -14.26 -8.47
C ALA A 317 -6.30 -13.49 -8.18
N LEU A 318 -6.39 -12.17 -7.90
CA LEU A 318 -5.23 -11.35 -7.52
C LEU A 318 -4.62 -11.79 -6.19
N TYR A 319 -5.44 -12.00 -5.15
CA TYR A 319 -4.98 -12.51 -3.85
C TYR A 319 -4.33 -13.89 -3.97
N SER A 320 -4.97 -14.81 -4.71
CA SER A 320 -4.43 -16.14 -4.95
C SER A 320 -3.11 -16.09 -5.72
N ALA A 321 -3.00 -15.24 -6.74
CA ALA A 321 -1.75 -15.06 -7.48
C ALA A 321 -0.64 -14.48 -6.58
N ALA A 322 -1.00 -13.61 -5.63
CA ALA A 322 -0.07 -13.05 -4.66
C ALA A 322 0.32 -14.03 -3.52
N GLY A 323 -0.39 -15.14 -3.36
CA GLY A 323 -0.02 -16.24 -2.46
C GLY A 323 -0.80 -16.32 -1.14
N HIS A 324 -1.71 -15.39 -0.88
CA HIS A 324 -2.51 -15.39 0.34
C HIS A 324 -3.89 -14.76 0.10
N MET A 325 -4.93 -15.37 0.66
CA MET A 325 -6.30 -14.89 0.59
C MET A 325 -6.81 -14.57 2.00
N PRO A 326 -7.00 -13.28 2.35
CA PRO A 326 -7.53 -12.88 3.65
C PRO A 326 -8.94 -13.43 3.89
N ALA A 327 -9.27 -13.72 5.15
CA ALA A 327 -10.55 -14.33 5.52
C ALA A 327 -11.78 -13.53 5.01
N GLY A 328 -11.74 -12.20 5.10
CA GLY A 328 -12.79 -11.33 4.57
C GLY A 328 -12.99 -11.48 3.06
N MET A 329 -11.90 -11.67 2.31
CA MET A 329 -11.98 -11.93 0.88
C MET A 329 -12.50 -13.33 0.58
N ALA A 330 -12.08 -14.35 1.34
CA ALA A 330 -12.61 -15.70 1.20
C ALA A 330 -14.14 -15.76 1.41
N ALA A 331 -14.66 -15.00 2.39
CA ALA A 331 -16.09 -14.86 2.62
C ALA A 331 -16.81 -14.20 1.43
N ASN A 332 -16.23 -13.12 0.88
CA ASN A 332 -16.77 -12.44 -0.31
C ASN A 332 -16.79 -13.37 -1.54
N LEU A 333 -15.75 -14.17 -1.74
CA LEU A 333 -15.70 -15.16 -2.83
C LEU A 333 -16.76 -16.26 -2.66
N SER A 334 -16.96 -16.76 -1.44
CA SER A 334 -18.01 -17.75 -1.15
C SER A 334 -19.41 -17.19 -1.45
N TRP A 335 -19.69 -15.96 -1.03
CA TRP A 335 -20.92 -15.27 -1.42
C TRP A 335 -21.04 -15.15 -2.96
N ALA A 336 -19.95 -14.78 -3.64
CA ALA A 336 -19.93 -14.59 -5.08
C ALA A 336 -20.18 -15.87 -5.87
N ASN A 337 -19.78 -17.02 -5.33
CA ASN A 337 -20.00 -18.34 -5.93
C ASN A 337 -21.34 -18.98 -5.55
N GLY A 338 -22.15 -18.32 -4.71
CA GLY A 338 -23.43 -18.86 -4.26
C GLY A 338 -23.31 -20.00 -3.24
N THR A 339 -22.10 -20.21 -2.69
CA THR A 339 -21.82 -21.18 -1.63
C THR A 339 -22.01 -20.58 -0.23
N GLY A 340 -22.21 -19.26 -0.14
CA GLY A 340 -22.67 -18.57 1.06
C GLY A 340 -24.17 -18.75 1.25
N HIS A 341 -24.60 -19.11 2.46
CA HIS A 341 -25.99 -19.37 2.85
C HIS A 341 -26.96 -18.32 2.25
N ARG A 342 -27.79 -18.74 1.29
CA ARG A 342 -29.01 -18.02 0.96
C ARG A 342 -29.97 -18.27 2.13
N PRO A 343 -30.50 -17.26 2.85
CA PRO A 343 -31.80 -17.47 3.46
C PRO A 343 -32.74 -17.79 2.28
N LEU A 344 -33.32 -18.98 2.30
CA LEU A 344 -34.38 -19.34 1.36
C LEU A 344 -35.42 -18.19 1.37
N PRO A 345 -35.94 -17.75 0.21
CA PRO A 345 -37.06 -16.83 0.22
C PRO A 345 -38.19 -17.50 1.00
N ALA A 346 -38.64 -16.83 2.06
CA ALA A 346 -39.82 -17.23 2.80
C ALA A 346 -41.03 -17.10 1.86
N LEU A 347 -41.37 -18.19 1.17
CA LEU A 347 -42.62 -18.33 0.45
C LEU A 347 -43.02 -19.81 0.46
N LEU A 348 -44.21 -20.05 1.02
CA LEU A 348 -44.94 -21.30 1.19
C LEU A 348 -44.62 -22.18 2.41
N ALA A 349 -45.08 -21.71 3.58
CA ALA A 349 -45.82 -22.50 4.58
C ALA A 349 -46.62 -21.44 5.37
N THR A 350 -47.93 -21.26 5.25
CA THR A 350 -49.00 -22.25 5.38
C THR A 350 -50.30 -21.64 4.86
N LEU A 351 -50.95 -22.32 3.93
CA LEU A 351 -52.40 -22.33 3.80
C LEU A 351 -52.83 -23.76 4.09
N LEU A 352 -53.82 -23.90 4.99
CA LEU A 352 -54.52 -25.13 5.40
C LEU A 352 -53.91 -25.94 6.56
N ALA A 353 -54.32 -25.59 7.78
CA ALA A 353 -54.75 -26.57 8.79
C ALA A 353 -55.86 -25.96 9.65
N HIS A 354 -57.01 -26.63 9.63
CA HIS A 354 -58.27 -26.35 10.31
C HIS A 354 -58.16 -25.93 11.80
N ARG A 355 -58.84 -24.84 12.20
CA ARG A 355 -60.19 -24.81 12.82
C ARG A 355 -60.57 -23.39 13.22
#